data_AF-A0A9P0L258-F1
#
_entry.id   AF-A0A9P0L258-F1
#
_cell.length_a   1.000
_cell.length_b   1.000
_cell.length_c   1.000
_cell.angle_alpha   90.00
_cell.angle_beta   90.00
_cell.angle_gamma   90.00
#
_symmetry.space_group_name_H-M   'P 1'
#
loop_
_entity.id
_entity.type
_entity.pdbx_description
1 polymer ?
#
loop_
_entity_poly.entity_id
_entity_poly.type
_entity_poly.pdbx_seq_one_letter_code
_entity_poly.pdbx_strand_id
1 'polypeptide(L)'
;MEVFLRSLGDPGFQLGVGLDVGIHQTTVSKIIDKVSREICSKKNQWVKFPATGAMFNRAKDEWAAHNTIPHVIGAIDCTHVKIIKPYVHGDEYINRKGVSTINVQATCNSREMFTSVDAS
;
A
#
# COMPACT_ATOMS: atom_id res chain seq x y z
N MET A 1 -1.45 -17.41 9.29
CA MET A 1 -1.63 -15.93 9.38
C MET A 1 -0.45 -15.29 10.12
N GLU A 2 0.05 -15.93 11.18
CA GLU A 2 1.23 -15.52 11.95
C GLU A 2 2.44 -15.11 11.10
N VAL A 3 2.93 -15.96 10.19
CA VAL A 3 4.06 -15.63 9.30
C VAL A 3 3.85 -14.33 8.52
N PHE A 4 2.63 -14.13 7.98
CA PHE A 4 2.30 -12.92 7.22
C PHE A 4 2.31 -11.68 8.11
N LEU A 5 1.65 -11.75 9.26
CA LEU A 5 1.60 -10.63 10.21
C LEU A 5 2.99 -10.30 10.78
N ARG A 6 3.80 -11.31 11.10
CA ARG A 6 5.20 -11.12 11.51
C ARG A 6 6.01 -10.44 10.40
N SER A 7 5.79 -10.82 9.15
CA SER A 7 6.45 -10.18 7.99
C SER A 7 6.07 -8.71 7.80
N LEU A 8 4.86 -8.29 8.21
CA LEU A 8 4.44 -6.88 8.14
C LEU A 8 4.97 -6.06 9.32
N GLY A 9 5.17 -6.69 10.48
CA GLY A 9 5.64 -6.02 11.70
C GLY A 9 7.16 -6.01 11.89
N ASP A 10 7.92 -6.72 11.05
CA ASP A 10 9.38 -6.83 11.16
C ASP A 10 10.09 -6.08 10.01
N PRO A 11 11.05 -5.17 10.29
CA PRO A 11 12.01 -4.72 9.28
C PRO A 11 12.95 -5.85 8.80
N GLY A 12 13.01 -6.97 9.53
CA GLY A 12 13.73 -8.18 9.17
C GLY A 12 13.22 -8.78 7.86
N PHE A 13 14.09 -8.86 6.86
CA PHE A 13 13.84 -9.58 5.62
C PHE A 13 13.34 -11.00 5.89
N GLN A 14 12.68 -11.62 4.91
CA GLN A 14 12.00 -12.94 5.02
C GLN A 14 12.82 -14.06 5.68
N LEU A 15 14.15 -13.97 5.68
CA LEU A 15 15.04 -14.87 6.41
C LEU A 15 14.87 -14.80 7.94
N GLY A 16 14.77 -13.60 8.52
CA GLY A 16 14.56 -13.41 9.95
C GLY A 16 13.23 -13.98 10.42
N VAL A 17 12.15 -13.68 9.68
CA VAL A 17 10.83 -14.28 9.91
C VAL A 17 10.88 -15.81 9.83
N GLY A 18 11.66 -16.36 8.90
CA GLY A 18 11.85 -17.79 8.77
C GLY A 18 12.54 -18.40 10.00
N LEU A 19 13.58 -17.75 10.51
CA LEU A 19 14.29 -18.19 11.72
C LEU A 19 13.39 -18.13 12.96
N ASP A 20 12.63 -17.06 13.15
CA ASP A 20 11.73 -16.88 14.29
C ASP A 20 10.64 -17.96 14.34
N VAL A 21 10.09 -18.32 13.18
CA VAL A 21 8.97 -19.28 13.08
C VAL A 21 9.47 -20.72 12.87
N GLY A 22 10.76 -20.93 12.62
CA GLY A 22 11.35 -22.25 12.36
C GLY A 22 11.01 -22.83 10.98
N ILE A 23 10.88 -21.98 9.96
CA ILE A 23 10.58 -22.37 8.58
C ILE A 23 11.59 -21.78 7.59
N HIS A 24 11.76 -22.44 6.43
CA HIS A 24 12.64 -21.93 5.39
C HIS A 24 12.08 -20.64 4.76
N GLN A 25 12.97 -19.71 4.37
CA GLN A 25 12.61 -18.43 3.76
C GLN A 25 11.70 -18.57 2.52
N THR A 26 11.87 -19.63 1.74
CA THR A 26 11.01 -19.90 0.57
C THR A 26 9.55 -20.14 0.97
N THR A 27 9.29 -20.74 2.13
CA THR A 27 7.93 -20.91 2.68
C THR A 27 7.36 -19.57 3.12
N VAL A 28 8.17 -18.71 3.76
CA VAL A 28 7.78 -17.33 4.10
C VAL A 28 7.36 -16.56 2.85
N SER A 29 8.19 -16.59 1.80
CA SER A 29 7.91 -15.93 0.51
C SER A 29 6.56 -16.37 -0.09
N LYS A 30 6.31 -17.68 -0.15
CA LYS A 30 5.05 -18.24 -0.66
C LYS A 30 3.84 -17.82 0.18
N ILE A 31 3.99 -17.73 1.50
CA ILE A 31 2.91 -17.28 2.39
C ILE A 31 2.63 -15.79 2.17
N ILE A 32 3.67 -14.95 2.06
CA ILE A 32 3.52 -13.52 1.77
C ILE A 32 2.79 -13.32 0.44
N ASP A 33 3.24 -13.96 -0.64
CA ASP A 33 2.60 -13.84 -1.96
C ASP A 33 1.14 -14.30 -1.92
N LYS A 34 0.86 -15.47 -1.34
CA LYS A 34 -0.51 -16.02 -1.24
C LYS A 34 -1.44 -15.08 -0.47
N VAL A 35 -1.05 -14.64 0.72
CA VAL A 35 -1.93 -13.83 1.58
C VAL A 35 -2.11 -12.43 0.99
N SER A 36 -1.05 -11.81 0.45
CA SER A 36 -1.15 -10.52 -0.25
C SER A 36 -2.13 -10.57 -1.42
N ARG A 37 -2.09 -11.63 -2.25
CA ARG A 37 -3.03 -11.81 -3.36
C ARG A 37 -4.49 -11.89 -2.89
N GLU A 38 -4.74 -12.64 -1.81
CA GLU A 38 -6.08 -12.78 -1.24
C GLU A 38 -6.61 -11.48 -0.60
N ILE A 39 -5.73 -10.67 -0.02
CA ILE A 39 -6.11 -9.33 0.47
C ILE A 39 -6.43 -8.42 -0.71
N CYS A 40 -5.55 -8.40 -1.72
CA CYS A 40 -5.72 -7.60 -2.93
C CYS A 40 -6.98 -7.98 -3.72
N SER A 41 -7.35 -9.27 -3.78
CA SER A 41 -8.59 -9.72 -4.45
C SER A 41 -9.85 -9.13 -3.81
N LYS A 42 -9.79 -8.83 -2.51
CA LYS A 42 -10.90 -8.23 -1.75
C LYS A 42 -10.78 -6.72 -1.58
N LYS A 43 -9.71 -6.07 -2.06
CA LYS A 43 -9.47 -4.62 -1.86
C LYS A 43 -10.68 -3.76 -2.26
N ASN A 44 -11.35 -4.14 -3.34
CA ASN A 44 -12.51 -3.43 -3.88
C ASN A 44 -13.74 -3.50 -2.97
N GLN A 45 -13.72 -4.25 -1.87
CA GLN A 45 -14.79 -4.25 -0.87
C GLN A 45 -14.64 -3.10 0.12
N TRP A 46 -13.41 -2.65 0.40
CA TRP A 46 -13.13 -1.68 1.47
C TRP A 46 -12.44 -0.41 0.99
N VAL A 47 -11.55 -0.51 -0.01
CA VAL A 47 -10.83 0.63 -0.59
C VAL A 47 -11.72 1.30 -1.62
N LYS A 48 -12.37 2.40 -1.23
CA LYS A 48 -13.33 3.13 -2.07
C LYS A 48 -13.04 4.62 -2.03
N PHE A 49 -12.83 5.19 -3.20
CA PHE A 49 -12.75 6.63 -3.36
C PHE A 49 -14.17 7.22 -3.45
N PRO A 50 -14.44 8.39 -2.86
CA PRO A 50 -15.71 9.08 -3.05
C PRO A 50 -16.03 9.25 -4.54
N ALA A 51 -17.23 8.84 -4.96
CA ALA A 51 -17.63 8.83 -6.37
C ALA A 51 -18.89 9.66 -6.67
N THR A 52 -19.57 10.16 -5.64
CA THR A 52 -20.80 10.97 -5.79
C THR A 52 -20.68 12.27 -5.00
N GLY A 53 -21.45 13.29 -5.39
CA GLY A 53 -21.48 14.57 -4.67
C GLY A 53 -21.79 14.41 -3.18
N ALA A 54 -22.71 13.49 -2.83
CA ALA A 54 -23.04 13.17 -1.45
C ALA A 54 -21.84 12.56 -0.69
N MET A 55 -21.08 11.67 -1.32
CA MET A 55 -19.87 11.09 -0.71
C MET A 55 -18.76 12.12 -0.55
N PHE A 56 -18.58 13.02 -1.51
CA PHE A 56 -17.61 14.11 -1.40
C PHE A 56 -17.97 15.07 -0.27
N ASN A 57 -19.24 15.47 -0.15
CA ASN A 57 -19.68 16.34 0.95
C ASN A 57 -19.46 15.66 2.31
N ARG A 58 -19.83 14.38 2.43
CA ARG A 58 -19.55 13.60 3.63
C ARG A 58 -18.06 13.57 3.98
N ALA A 59 -17.18 13.35 3.00
CA ALA A 59 -15.74 13.36 3.24
C ALA A 59 -15.27 14.72 3.79
N LYS A 60 -15.75 15.83 3.22
CA LYS A 60 -15.45 17.19 3.70
C LYS A 60 -15.90 17.41 5.14
N ASP A 61 -17.10 16.96 5.47
CA ASP A 61 -17.65 17.07 6.82
C ASP A 61 -16.82 16.24 7.81
N GLU A 62 -16.43 15.01 7.43
CA GLU A 62 -15.58 14.13 8.24
C GLU A 62 -14.19 14.74 8.48
N TRP A 63 -13.55 15.32 7.47
CA TRP A 63 -12.25 15.99 7.63
C TRP A 63 -12.33 17.28 8.47
N ALA A 64 -13.39 18.07 8.29
CA ALA A 64 -13.62 19.27 9.10
C ALA A 64 -13.83 18.90 10.58
N ALA A 65 -14.56 17.81 10.87
CA ALA A 65 -14.84 17.36 12.22
C ALA A 65 -13.63 16.71 12.91
N HIS A 66 -12.87 15.86 12.21
CA HIS A 66 -11.77 15.08 12.82
C HIS A 66 -10.44 15.84 12.87
N ASN A 67 -10.16 16.67 11.86
CA ASN A 67 -8.84 17.28 11.67
C ASN A 67 -8.89 18.82 11.64
N THR A 68 -10.09 19.42 11.70
CA THR A 68 -10.28 20.88 11.58
C THR A 68 -9.78 21.43 10.23
N ILE A 69 -9.74 20.59 9.18
CA ILE A 69 -9.32 20.99 7.84
C ILE A 69 -10.54 20.98 6.92
N PRO A 70 -11.14 22.15 6.61
CA PRO A 70 -12.35 22.21 5.81
C PRO A 70 -12.08 21.87 4.34
N HIS A 71 -13.12 21.36 3.67
CA HIS A 71 -13.13 21.08 2.22
C HIS A 71 -12.15 20.01 1.71
N VAL A 72 -11.47 19.29 2.60
CA VAL A 72 -10.62 18.15 2.25
C VAL A 72 -11.46 16.90 2.03
N ILE A 73 -11.11 16.10 1.02
CA ILE A 73 -11.79 14.83 0.70
C ILE A 73 -10.90 13.62 0.95
N GLY A 74 -9.61 13.85 1.16
CA GLY A 74 -8.59 12.83 1.42
C GLY A 74 -7.20 13.44 1.45
N ALA A 75 -6.25 12.68 1.98
CA ALA A 75 -4.82 12.94 1.85
C ALA A 75 -4.22 11.95 0.86
N ILE A 76 -3.16 12.35 0.17
CA ILE A 76 -2.42 11.55 -0.80
C ILE A 76 -0.95 11.50 -0.37
N ASP A 77 -0.36 10.32 -0.46
CA ASP A 77 1.08 10.14 -0.29
C ASP A 77 1.62 9.12 -1.29
N CYS A 78 2.89 9.26 -1.62
CA CYS A 78 3.59 8.47 -2.64
C CYS A 78 4.96 8.04 -2.13
N THR A 79 5.36 6.81 -2.43
CA THR A 79 6.69 6.28 -2.12
C THR A 79 7.26 5.55 -3.33
N HIS A 80 8.50 5.88 -3.68
CA HIS A 80 9.25 5.14 -4.69
C HIS A 80 9.83 3.85 -4.09
N VAL A 81 9.33 2.70 -4.55
CA VAL A 81 9.85 1.38 -4.21
C VAL A 81 10.93 1.00 -5.22
N LYS A 82 12.16 0.80 -4.74
CA LYS A 82 13.28 0.39 -5.61
C LYS A 82 13.01 -0.98 -6.22
N ILE A 83 13.28 -1.12 -7.52
CA ILE A 83 13.15 -2.37 -8.26
C ILE A 83 14.44 -2.70 -9.01
N ILE A 84 14.55 -3.95 -9.46
CA ILE A 84 15.51 -4.32 -10.48
C ILE A 84 15.04 -3.72 -11.79
N LYS A 85 15.91 -3.00 -12.51
CA LYS A 85 15.58 -2.37 -13.78
C LYS A 85 14.98 -3.41 -14.74
N PRO A 86 13.74 -3.24 -15.22
CA PRO A 86 13.15 -4.15 -16.18
C PRO A 86 13.95 -4.17 -17.49
N TYR A 87 14.01 -5.33 -18.15
CA TYR A 87 14.69 -5.46 -19.44
C TYR A 87 13.94 -4.71 -20.56
N VAL A 88 12.60 -4.78 -20.52
CA VAL A 88 11.71 -4.11 -21.47
C VAL A 88 11.26 -2.78 -20.87
N HIS A 89 11.43 -1.68 -21.61
CA HIS A 89 11.07 -0.33 -21.18
C HIS A 89 11.70 0.12 -19.83
N GLY A 90 12.88 -0.40 -19.47
CA GLY A 90 13.48 -0.15 -18.16
C GLY A 90 13.77 1.32 -17.83
N ASP A 91 13.86 2.18 -18.85
CA ASP A 91 14.07 3.62 -18.68
C ASP A 91 12.82 4.35 -18.14
N GLU A 92 11.62 3.78 -18.33
CA GLU A 92 10.36 4.33 -17.79
C GLU A 92 10.32 4.26 -16.26
N TYR A 93 11.11 3.37 -15.66
CA TYR A 93 11.17 3.18 -14.22
C TYR A 93 12.27 4.04 -13.56
N ILE A 94 13.00 4.86 -14.31
CA ILE A 94 14.06 5.70 -13.76
C ILE A 94 13.44 6.96 -13.15
N ASN A 95 13.51 7.07 -11.82
CA ASN A 95 13.04 8.27 -11.14
C ASN A 95 13.98 9.48 -11.35
N ARG A 96 13.57 10.65 -10.81
CA ARG A 96 14.37 11.88 -10.84
C ARG A 96 15.79 11.73 -10.26
N LYS A 97 16.04 10.72 -9.41
CA LYS A 97 17.35 10.44 -8.80
C LYS A 97 18.20 9.45 -9.61
N GLY A 98 17.76 9.04 -10.79
CA GLY A 98 18.48 8.08 -11.63
C GLY A 98 18.38 6.63 -11.15
N VAL A 99 17.41 6.30 -10.29
CA VAL A 99 17.23 4.95 -9.71
C VAL A 99 15.96 4.31 -10.28
N SER A 100 16.06 3.03 -10.64
CA SER A 100 14.91 2.23 -11.06
C SER A 100 13.95 1.96 -9.89
N THR A 101 12.76 2.53 -9.94
CA THR A 101 11.71 2.42 -8.91
C THR A 101 10.32 2.37 -9.54
N ILE A 102 9.37 1.77 -8.84
CA ILE A 102 7.93 1.93 -9.08
C ILE A 102 7.40 2.95 -8.08
N ASN A 103 6.55 3.88 -8.52
CA ASN A 103 5.85 4.77 -7.62
C ASN A 103 4.62 4.05 -7.06
N VAL A 104 4.55 3.93 -5.73
CA VAL A 104 3.38 3.41 -5.04
C VAL A 104 2.66 4.59 -4.40
N GLN A 105 1.38 4.73 -4.70
CA GLN A 105 0.54 5.82 -4.22
C GLN A 105 -0.63 5.27 -3.43
N ALA A 106 -1.00 5.96 -2.37
CA ALA A 106 -2.27 5.73 -1.69
C ALA A 106 -2.95 7.05 -1.33
N THR A 107 -4.28 7.02 -1.28
CA THR A 107 -5.07 8.06 -0.65
C THR A 107 -5.74 7.52 0.60
N CYS A 108 -5.96 8.37 1.62
CA CYS A 108 -6.70 8.00 2.82
C CYS A 108 -7.78 9.03 3.17
N ASN A 109 -8.76 8.63 3.97
CA ASN A 109 -9.75 9.52 4.58
C ASN A 109 -9.30 9.99 5.98
N SER A 110 -10.10 10.84 6.62
CA SER A 110 -9.82 11.38 7.96
C SER A 110 -9.79 10.31 9.08
N ARG A 111 -10.22 9.09 8.76
CA ARG A 111 -10.16 7.92 9.65
C ARG A 111 -8.96 7.02 9.37
N GLU A 112 -7.99 7.53 8.62
CA GLU A 112 -6.74 6.83 8.25
C GLU A 112 -6.99 5.54 7.44
N MET A 113 -8.15 5.41 6.79
CA MET A 113 -8.46 4.27 5.93
C MET A 113 -8.10 4.58 4.49
N PHE A 114 -7.45 3.62 3.81
CA PHE A 114 -7.15 3.75 2.38
C PHE A 114 -8.43 3.86 1.54
N THR A 115 -8.48 4.85 0.66
CA THR A 115 -9.59 5.12 -0.26
C THR A 115 -9.21 4.86 -1.71
N SER A 116 -7.92 4.88 -2.05
CA SER A 116 -7.39 4.48 -3.35
C SER A 116 -5.95 4.01 -3.18
N VAL A 117 -5.51 3.07 -4.01
CA VAL A 117 -4.13 2.57 -4.06
C VAL A 117 -3.73 2.29 -5.50
N ASP A 118 -2.51 2.68 -5.88
CA ASP A 118 -1.94 2.45 -7.20
C ASP A 118 -0.43 2.14 -7.10
N ALA A 119 0.09 1.39 -8.07
CA ALA A 119 1.51 1.12 -8.22
C ALA A 119 1.86 1.14 -9.70
N SER A 120 2.58 2.18 -10.13
CA SER A 120 2.95 2.44 -11.53
C SER A 120 4.37 2.96 -11.71
#